data_AF-A0ABD1TD47-F1
#
_entry.id   AF-A0ABD1TD47-F1
#
_cell.length_a   1.000
_cell.length_b   1.000
_cell.length_c   1.000
_cell.angle_alpha   90.00
_cell.angle_beta   90.00
_cell.angle_gamma   90.00
#
_symmetry.space_group_name_H-M   'P 1'
#
loop_
_entity.id
_entity.type
_entity.pdbx_description
1 polymer ?
#
loop_
_entity_poly.entity_id
_entity_poly.type
_entity_poly.pdbx_seq_one_letter_code
_entity_poly.pdbx_strand_id
1 'polypeptide(L)'
;MGDSQQPLHELLSKPLWTKYLESQGRKKWASSQIKNIRCKRILMKRRARLDRSKRPRTTVERKVRILKKLIPDCESMGVEMLFRETADYIMALQMRVKVMQIMVNALSGSDE
;
A
#
# COMPACT_ATOMS: atom_id res chain seq x y z
N MET A 1 78.01 -0.86 -18.20
CA MET A 1 77.47 -2.19 -17.85
C MET A 1 76.48 -1.97 -16.73
N GLY A 2 75.20 -1.93 -17.09
CA GLY A 2 74.07 -1.44 -16.31
C GLY A 2 73.02 -1.03 -17.36
N ASP A 3 71.75 -1.35 -17.27
CA ASP A 3 70.98 -1.76 -16.11
C ASP A 3 69.74 -2.53 -16.57
N SER A 4 69.30 -3.39 -15.67
CA SER A 4 67.90 -3.66 -15.36
C SER A 4 66.94 -3.98 -16.51
N GLN A 5 66.71 -5.28 -16.64
CA GLN A 5 65.54 -5.91 -17.23
C GLN A 5 64.23 -5.25 -16.75
N GLN A 6 63.44 -4.69 -17.67
CA GLN A 6 62.02 -4.40 -17.48
C GLN A 6 61.18 -5.41 -18.30
N PRO A 7 60.03 -5.89 -17.78
CA PRO A 7 59.25 -6.93 -18.45
C PRO A 7 58.44 -6.36 -19.61
N LEU A 8 58.59 -6.96 -20.79
CA LEU A 8 57.98 -6.59 -22.06
C LEU A 8 56.47 -6.89 -22.13
N HIS A 9 55.64 -6.35 -21.23
CA HIS A 9 54.18 -6.51 -21.34
C HIS A 9 53.40 -5.21 -21.63
N GLU A 10 54.05 -4.06 -21.79
CA GLU A 10 53.31 -2.78 -21.92
C GLU A 10 53.16 -2.22 -23.34
N LEU A 11 53.52 -2.95 -24.41
CA LEU A 11 53.39 -2.45 -25.79
C LEU A 11 52.80 -3.47 -26.78
N LEU A 12 51.72 -4.15 -26.40
CA LEU A 12 50.82 -4.69 -27.42
C LEU A 12 49.44 -4.08 -27.26
N SER A 13 49.18 -3.11 -28.14
CA SER A 13 47.87 -2.59 -28.48
C SER A 13 46.80 -3.65 -28.24
N LYS A 14 45.89 -3.36 -27.30
CA LYS A 14 44.76 -4.22 -26.93
C LYS A 14 44.19 -4.80 -28.23
N PRO A 15 44.27 -6.11 -28.45
CA PRO A 15 44.03 -6.68 -29.75
C PRO A 15 42.60 -6.36 -30.17
N LEU A 16 42.41 -5.99 -31.43
CA LEU A 16 41.18 -5.38 -31.97
C LEU A 16 39.88 -6.19 -31.69
N TRP A 17 39.99 -7.47 -31.34
CA TRP A 17 38.86 -8.29 -30.93
C TRP A 17 38.26 -7.89 -29.57
N THR A 18 38.99 -7.19 -28.69
CA THR A 18 38.46 -6.66 -27.42
C THR A 18 37.33 -5.64 -27.64
N LYS A 19 37.46 -4.76 -28.64
CA LYS A 19 36.40 -3.81 -29.03
C LYS A 19 35.16 -4.51 -29.62
N TYR A 20 35.34 -5.64 -30.28
CA TYR A 20 34.25 -6.42 -30.87
C TYR A 20 33.41 -7.14 -29.81
N LEU A 21 34.07 -7.76 -28.82
CA LEU A 21 33.40 -8.45 -27.71
C LEU A 21 32.67 -7.46 -26.78
N GLU A 22 33.28 -6.30 -26.50
CA GLU A 22 32.66 -5.19 -25.75
C GLU A 22 31.41 -4.63 -26.46
N SER A 23 31.43 -4.57 -27.81
CA SER A 23 30.28 -4.10 -28.59
C SER A 23 29.09 -5.07 -28.57
N GLN A 24 29.33 -6.38 -28.47
CA GLN A 24 28.27 -7.39 -28.40
C GLN A 24 27.53 -7.38 -27.06
N GLY A 25 28.23 -7.14 -25.95
CA GLY A 25 27.63 -7.00 -24.61
C GLY A 25 26.75 -5.76 -24.48
N ARG A 26 27.20 -4.62 -25.01
CA ARG A 26 26.47 -3.34 -24.94
C ARG A 26 25.13 -3.36 -25.68
N LYS A 27 25.07 -4.00 -26.85
CA LYS A 27 23.83 -4.13 -27.65
C LYS A 27 22.77 -4.98 -26.94
N LYS A 28 23.16 -6.10 -26.33
CA LYS A 28 22.26 -6.96 -25.55
C LYS A 28 21.70 -6.23 -24.33
N TRP A 29 22.56 -5.51 -23.60
CA TRP A 29 22.16 -4.74 -22.42
C TRP A 29 21.22 -3.57 -22.76
N ALA A 30 21.51 -2.84 -23.84
CA ALA A 30 20.63 -1.78 -24.35
C ALA A 30 19.25 -2.32 -24.77
N SER A 31 19.21 -3.46 -25.47
CA SER A 31 17.94 -4.10 -25.85
C SER A 31 17.13 -4.56 -24.64
N SER A 32 17.81 -5.05 -23.60
CA SER A 32 17.20 -5.50 -22.35
C SER A 32 16.60 -4.32 -21.57
N GLN A 33 17.31 -3.18 -21.51
CA GLN A 33 16.76 -1.95 -20.95
C GLN A 33 15.51 -1.47 -21.68
N ILE A 34 15.51 -1.46 -23.02
CA ILE A 34 14.33 -1.04 -23.81
C ILE A 34 13.14 -1.98 -23.54
N LYS A 35 13.38 -3.29 -23.44
CA LYS A 35 12.35 -4.29 -23.06
C LYS A 35 11.81 -4.03 -21.66
N ASN A 36 12.67 -3.74 -20.68
CA ASN A 36 12.26 -3.44 -19.31
C ASN A 36 11.40 -2.17 -19.23
N ILE A 37 11.81 -1.09 -19.91
CA ILE A 37 11.03 0.17 -20.00
C ILE A 37 9.66 -0.09 -20.63
N ARG A 38 9.60 -0.88 -21.71
CA ARG A 38 8.35 -1.25 -22.38
C ARG A 38 7.43 -2.06 -21.45
N CYS A 39 7.95 -3.07 -20.76
CA CYS A 39 7.20 -3.88 -19.80
C CYS A 39 6.70 -3.04 -18.62
N LYS A 40 7.54 -2.15 -18.06
CA LYS A 40 7.16 -1.22 -16.99
C LYS A 40 6.04 -0.29 -17.42
N ARG A 41 6.10 0.25 -18.64
CA ARG A 41 5.03 1.10 -19.20
C ARG A 41 3.71 0.36 -19.38
N ILE A 42 3.75 -0.91 -19.81
CA ILE A 42 2.55 -1.76 -19.93
C ILE A 42 1.95 -2.04 -18.55
N LEU A 43 2.78 -2.40 -17.56
CA LEU A 43 2.35 -2.63 -16.19
C LEU A 43 1.72 -1.37 -15.58
N MET A 44 2.35 -0.21 -15.72
CA MET A 44 1.82 1.07 -15.25
C MET A 44 0.51 1.44 -15.94
N LYS A 45 0.37 1.20 -17.25
CA LYS A 45 -0.87 1.43 -18.00
C LYS A 45 -2.01 0.50 -17.54
N ARG A 46 -1.70 -0.74 -17.20
CA ARG A 46 -2.67 -1.68 -16.59
C ARG A 46 -3.08 -1.21 -15.19
N ARG A 47 -2.12 -0.77 -14.37
CA ARG A 47 -2.38 -0.26 -13.01
C ARG A 47 -3.27 0.98 -13.04
N ALA A 48 -3.02 1.93 -13.93
CA ALA A 48 -3.85 3.13 -14.09
C ALA A 48 -5.30 2.82 -14.49
N ARG A 49 -5.54 1.76 -15.30
CA ARG A 49 -6.90 1.31 -15.67
C ARG A 49 -7.65 0.72 -14.47
N LEU A 50 -6.95 -0.06 -13.63
CA LEU A 50 -7.52 -0.63 -12.40
C LEU A 50 -7.80 0.45 -11.35
N ASP A 51 -6.92 1.44 -11.24
CA ASP A 51 -7.08 2.55 -10.30
C ASP A 51 -8.24 3.48 -10.70
N ARG A 52 -8.46 3.68 -12.01
CA ARG A 52 -9.63 4.41 -12.53
C ARG A 52 -10.97 3.73 -12.21
N SER A 53 -10.97 2.43 -11.93
CA SER A 53 -12.16 1.69 -11.48
C SER A 53 -12.51 1.96 -10.01
N LYS A 54 -11.51 2.29 -9.18
CA LYS A 54 -11.72 2.75 -7.81
C LYS A 54 -12.07 4.22 -7.82
N ARG A 55 -13.32 4.55 -8.20
CA ARG A 55 -13.87 5.89 -7.93
C ARG A 55 -13.56 6.24 -6.47
N PRO A 56 -12.98 7.42 -6.18
CA PRO A 56 -12.75 7.83 -4.80
C PRO A 56 -14.11 7.84 -4.10
N ARG A 57 -14.31 6.91 -3.17
CA ARG A 57 -15.54 6.87 -2.36
C ARG A 57 -15.71 8.24 -1.73
N THR A 58 -16.92 8.76 -1.77
CA THR A 58 -17.23 10.01 -1.09
C THR A 58 -16.89 9.88 0.40
N THR A 59 -16.58 11.00 1.05
CA THR A 59 -16.36 11.01 2.51
C THR A 59 -17.56 10.42 3.25
N VAL A 60 -18.77 10.66 2.75
CA VAL A 60 -20.02 10.09 3.26
C VAL A 60 -20.04 8.57 3.18
N GLU A 61 -19.71 7.97 2.04
CA GLU A 61 -19.65 6.51 1.89
C GLU A 61 -18.62 5.85 2.82
N ARG A 62 -17.50 6.53 3.11
CA ARG A 62 -16.52 6.05 4.08
C ARG A 62 -17.10 6.08 5.49
N LYS A 63 -17.75 7.18 5.89
CA LYS A 63 -18.41 7.31 7.19
C LYS A 63 -19.52 6.27 7.38
N VAL A 64 -20.37 6.08 6.36
CA VAL A 64 -21.43 5.06 6.38
C VAL A 64 -20.85 3.65 6.56
N ARG A 65 -19.74 3.32 5.88
CA ARG A 65 -19.06 2.02 6.05
C ARG A 65 -18.51 1.85 7.47
N ILE A 66 -17.97 2.90 8.07
CA ILE A 66 -17.49 2.86 9.45
C ILE A 66 -18.66 2.65 10.41
N LEU A 67 -19.76 3.37 10.20
CA LEU A 67 -20.96 3.24 11.03
C LEU A 67 -21.52 1.82 10.99
N LYS A 68 -21.56 1.20 9.80
CA LYS A 68 -21.96 -0.21 9.62
C LYS A 68 -21.14 -1.24 10.40
N LYS A 69 -19.88 -0.94 10.69
CA LYS A 69 -18.99 -1.80 11.47
C LYS A 69 -19.16 -1.63 12.97
N LEU A 70 -19.70 -0.49 13.39
CA LEU A 70 -19.83 -0.12 14.79
C LEU A 70 -21.13 -0.62 15.40
N ILE A 71 -22.19 -0.66 14.59
CA ILE A 71 -23.52 -1.06 15.04
C ILE A 71 -23.70 -2.57 14.80
N PRO A 72 -24.27 -3.33 15.75
CA PRO A 72 -24.54 -4.75 15.56
C PRO A 72 -25.42 -5.02 14.31
N ASP A 73 -25.16 -6.13 13.63
CA ASP A 73 -26.00 -6.71 12.55
C ASP A 73 -26.37 -5.80 11.35
N CYS A 74 -25.63 -4.72 11.10
CA CYS A 74 -26.02 -3.72 10.10
C CYS A 74 -25.10 -3.63 8.85
N GLU A 75 -24.15 -4.56 8.68
CA GLU A 75 -23.19 -4.57 7.56
C GLU A 75 -23.88 -4.58 6.18
N SER A 76 -24.97 -5.35 6.03
CA SER A 76 -25.75 -5.48 4.79
C SER A 76 -26.89 -4.46 4.66
N MET A 77 -27.11 -3.63 5.67
CA MET A 77 -28.31 -2.81 5.79
C MET A 77 -28.31 -1.56 4.89
N GLY A 78 -29.49 -1.08 4.48
CA GLY A 78 -29.65 0.21 3.78
C GLY A 78 -29.32 1.41 4.68
N VAL A 79 -29.02 2.57 4.09
CA VAL A 79 -28.60 3.76 4.86
C VAL A 79 -29.67 4.30 5.80
N GLU A 80 -30.94 4.26 5.42
CA GLU A 80 -32.06 4.75 6.23
C GLU A 80 -32.28 3.88 7.47
N MET A 81 -32.37 2.57 7.27
CA MET A 81 -32.49 1.59 8.35
C MET A 81 -31.25 1.60 9.26
N LEU A 82 -30.04 1.77 8.70
CA LEU A 82 -28.81 1.93 9.48
C LEU A 82 -28.90 3.08 10.48
N PHE A 83 -29.42 4.24 10.08
CA PHE A 83 -29.55 5.38 11.00
C PHE A 83 -30.58 5.14 12.10
N ARG A 84 -31.67 4.43 11.79
CA ARG A 84 -32.67 4.04 12.78
C ARG A 84 -32.07 3.09 13.83
N GLU A 85 -31.45 2.00 13.38
CA GLU A 85 -30.77 1.05 14.28
C GLU A 85 -29.63 1.71 15.06
N THR A 86 -28.93 2.67 14.45
CA THR A 86 -27.91 3.46 15.15
C THR A 86 -28.53 4.25 16.31
N ALA A 87 -29.67 4.92 16.10
CA ALA A 87 -30.35 5.68 17.14
C ALA A 87 -30.80 4.78 18.29
N ASP A 88 -31.39 3.64 17.96
CA ASP A 88 -31.83 2.64 18.93
C ASP A 88 -30.65 2.07 19.74
N TYR A 89 -29.53 1.77 19.07
CA TYR A 89 -28.31 1.29 19.73
C TYR A 89 -27.68 2.34 20.65
N ILE A 90 -27.66 3.62 20.26
CA ILE A 90 -27.20 4.71 21.13
C ILE A 90 -28.07 4.78 22.39
N MET A 91 -29.40 4.74 22.25
CA MET A 91 -30.30 4.77 23.40
C MET A 91 -30.08 3.56 24.32
N ALA A 92 -29.93 2.36 23.75
CA ALA A 92 -29.66 1.15 24.52
C ALA A 92 -28.34 1.26 25.31
N LEU A 93 -27.27 1.75 24.69
CA LEU A 93 -25.99 1.96 25.37
C LEU A 93 -26.10 3.01 26.48
N GLN A 94 -26.79 4.13 26.23
CA GLN A 94 -27.02 5.16 27.24
C GLN A 94 -27.78 4.61 28.46
N MET A 95 -28.84 3.83 28.23
CA MET A 95 -29.60 3.20 29.32
C MET A 95 -28.75 2.21 30.10
N ARG A 96 -27.97 1.37 29.41
CA ARG A 96 -27.04 0.42 30.06
C ARG A 96 -26.04 1.14 30.96
N VAL A 97 -25.40 2.21 30.48
CA VAL A 97 -24.45 2.99 31.27
C VAL A 97 -25.13 3.62 32.48
N LYS A 98 -26.34 4.19 32.33
CA LYS A 98 -27.10 4.75 33.46
C LYS A 98 -27.41 3.70 34.53
N VAL A 99 -27.84 2.50 34.13
CA VAL A 99 -28.10 1.41 35.06
C VAL A 99 -26.82 1.01 35.78
N MET A 100 -25.69 0.86 35.07
CA MET A 100 -24.40 0.55 35.69
C MET A 100 -23.98 1.61 36.72
N GLN A 101 -24.20 2.90 36.43
CA GLN A 101 -23.94 3.99 37.38
C GLN A 101 -24.83 3.89 38.62
N ILE A 102 -26.12 3.63 38.46
CA ILE A 102 -27.05 3.44 39.58
C ILE A 102 -26.61 2.24 40.44
N MET A 103 -26.26 1.12 39.81
CA MET A 103 -25.78 -0.06 40.50
C MET A 103 -24.49 0.22 41.28
N VAL A 104 -23.52 0.91 40.68
CA VAL A 104 -22.28 1.31 41.38
C VAL A 104 -22.61 2.21 42.56
N ASN A 105 -23.44 3.24 42.39
CA ASN A 105 -23.81 4.13 43.49
C ASN A 105 -24.55 3.41 44.62
N ALA A 106 -25.43 2.46 44.29
CA ALA A 106 -26.15 1.66 45.28
C ALA A 106 -25.24 0.68 46.04
N LEU A 107 -24.22 0.13 45.38
CA LEU A 107 -23.30 -0.87 45.94
C LEU A 107 -22.07 -0.26 46.62
N SER A 108 -21.64 0.93 46.23
CA SER A 108 -20.48 1.60 46.81
C SER A 108 -20.71 2.04 48.26
N GLY A 109 -21.94 1.92 48.78
CA GLY A 109 -22.31 2.52 50.05
C GLY A 109 -22.31 4.04 49.89
N SER A 110 -23.39 4.68 50.29
CA SER A 110 -23.26 6.09 50.66
C SER A 110 -22.33 6.11 51.86
N ASP A 111 -21.04 6.35 51.64
CA ASP A 111 -20.14 6.87 52.68
C ASP A 111 -20.65 8.28 53.04
N GLU A 112 -21.78 8.33 53.75
CA GLU A 112 -22.09 9.40 54.69
C GLU A 112 -21.74 8.93 56.10
#